data_AF-A0A3L6FY26-F1
#
_entry.id   AF-A0A3L6FY26-F1
#
_cell.length_a   1.000
_cell.length_b   1.000
_cell.length_c   1.000
_cell.angle_alpha   90.00
_cell.angle_beta   90.00
_cell.angle_gamma   90.00
#
_symmetry.space_group_name_H-M   'P 1'
#
loop_
_entity.id
_entity.type
_entity.pdbx_description
1 polymer ?
#
loop_
_entity_poly.entity_id
_entity_poly.type
_entity_poly.pdbx_seq_one_letter_code
_entity_poly.pdbx_strand_id
1 'polypeptide(L)'
;MRFRLQEYTSLQNTVQLSLCFLQSGCFLQSGSVCRDIDVWSVPMDLKDSLSKFKQQQERCQSSLASIAASTSKPKHRAQPAHAPNVPARPSQPIKFSNDTERLQHINSIRKSPVGAQIKLVIELLYKTRQAFTAEQINEATYVDIHGNKAVFDSLRNNPKVSYDGRRFSYKSKHDLKGKDQLLVLIRKFPEGLAVVEVKDAYSNVLEDLQALKAAGEVWLLSNMDSQEDIVYPNDPKAKIKVDDDLKQLFREIELPRDMVDIEKELQKNGFKPMTNTAKRRAAAQINGVKPKAKPKKKQREITKRTKLTNAHLPELFQNLNT
;
A
#
# COMPACT_ATOMS: atom_id res chain seq x y z
N MET A 1 -15.42 6.93 27.62
CA MET A 1 -15.38 6.95 26.15
C MET A 1 -14.00 7.41 25.72
N ARG A 2 -13.13 6.45 25.37
CA ARG A 2 -11.69 6.69 25.15
C ARG A 2 -11.34 6.44 23.68
N PHE A 3 -10.75 7.46 23.08
CA PHE A 3 -9.98 7.41 21.83
C PHE A 3 -8.70 6.56 22.00
N ARG A 4 -8.33 5.79 20.96
CA ARG A 4 -6.96 5.31 20.66
C ARG A 4 -6.82 5.47 19.13
N LEU A 5 -5.96 6.33 18.59
CA LEU A 5 -4.48 6.24 18.48
C LEU A 5 -4.01 4.88 17.96
N GLN A 6 -3.63 4.85 16.68
CA GLN A 6 -2.93 3.73 16.07
C GLN A 6 -1.92 4.29 15.06
N GLU A 7 -0.67 4.45 15.50
CA GLU A 7 0.54 4.24 14.71
C GLU A 7 1.68 3.87 15.66
N TYR A 8 2.72 3.24 15.10
CA TYR A 8 3.95 2.69 15.69
C TYR A 8 3.90 1.25 16.22
N THR A 9 4.36 0.32 15.39
CA THR A 9 5.55 -0.51 15.71
C THR A 9 6.03 -1.26 14.46
N SER A 10 7.11 -0.74 13.87
CA SER A 10 8.10 -1.49 13.11
C SER A 10 9.25 -1.85 14.06
N LEU A 11 9.98 -2.93 13.76
CA LEU A 11 11.23 -3.40 14.38
C LEU A 11 11.13 -4.08 15.76
N GLN A 12 11.05 -5.41 15.73
CA GLN A 12 12.00 -6.27 16.47
C GLN A 12 12.42 -7.45 15.59
N ASN A 13 13.50 -7.22 14.85
CA ASN A 13 14.44 -8.26 14.45
C ASN A 13 15.34 -8.57 15.66
N THR A 14 15.87 -9.80 15.68
CA THR A 14 17.08 -10.20 16.43
C THR A 14 16.87 -10.50 17.91
N VAL A 15 16.59 -11.76 18.24
CA VAL A 15 17.46 -12.70 18.99
C VAL A 15 16.66 -14.00 19.14
N GLN A 16 16.75 -14.89 18.14
CA GLN A 16 16.37 -16.29 18.33
C GLN A 16 17.40 -17.16 17.63
N LEU A 17 18.60 -17.11 18.19
CA LEU A 17 19.71 -18.00 17.91
C LEU A 17 20.11 -18.60 19.26
N SER A 18 20.22 -19.92 19.27
CA SER A 18 20.94 -20.76 20.24
C SER A 18 20.22 -21.12 21.54
N LEU A 19 19.54 -22.27 21.54
CA LEU A 19 19.60 -23.20 22.69
C LEU A 19 19.41 -24.67 22.23
N CYS A 20 20.35 -25.12 21.39
CA CYS A 20 20.89 -26.47 21.51
C CYS A 20 22.26 -26.27 22.16
N PHE A 21 22.54 -26.92 23.30
CA PHE A 21 23.82 -27.53 23.69
C PHE A 21 23.78 -27.95 25.18
N LEU A 22 24.09 -29.24 25.44
CA LEU A 22 24.55 -29.87 26.70
C LEU A 22 23.55 -29.88 27.88
N GLN A 23 23.04 -30.98 28.44
CA GLN A 23 23.56 -32.33 28.66
C GLN A 23 25.00 -32.38 29.17
N SER A 24 25.21 -32.08 30.46
CA SER A 24 26.21 -32.69 31.36
C SER A 24 25.98 -32.17 32.77
N GLY A 25 25.86 -33.08 33.74
CA GLY A 25 25.69 -32.71 35.14
C GLY A 25 26.96 -32.13 35.75
N CYS A 26 26.80 -31.27 36.75
CA CYS A 26 27.69 -31.23 37.90
C CYS A 26 27.04 -30.44 39.04
N PHE A 27 27.09 -31.09 40.19
CA PHE A 27 26.91 -30.60 41.56
C PHE A 27 27.43 -29.16 41.77
N LEU A 28 26.60 -28.28 42.35
CA LEU A 28 27.08 -27.40 43.43
C LEU A 28 25.92 -26.82 44.25
N GLN A 29 26.21 -26.74 45.53
CA GLN A 29 25.41 -26.49 46.70
C GLN A 29 25.26 -24.98 46.93
N SER A 30 24.04 -24.50 47.20
CA SER A 30 23.74 -23.46 48.20
C SER A 30 22.26 -23.10 48.14
N GLY A 31 21.56 -23.40 49.22
CA GLY A 31 20.18 -22.99 49.42
C GLY A 31 20.09 -21.52 49.84
N SER A 32 18.99 -20.88 49.47
CA SER A 32 18.27 -20.02 50.40
C SER A 32 16.83 -19.82 49.94
N VAL A 33 15.94 -20.51 50.66
CA VAL A 33 14.61 -20.11 51.12
C VAL A 33 13.96 -18.92 50.41
N CYS A 34 12.86 -19.20 49.70
CA CYS A 34 11.67 -18.35 49.75
C CYS A 34 10.42 -19.22 49.67
N ARG A 35 9.44 -18.82 50.47
CA ARG A 35 8.31 -19.60 50.99
C ARG A 35 7.19 -19.78 49.97
N ASP A 36 6.46 -20.87 50.19
CA ASP A 36 5.06 -21.17 49.84
C ASP A 36 4.28 -20.12 49.06
N ILE A 37 3.87 -20.47 47.83
CA ILE A 37 2.62 -20.04 47.17
C ILE A 37 2.07 -21.23 46.37
N ASP A 38 0.93 -21.71 46.85
CA ASP A 38 -0.19 -22.37 46.18
C ASP A 38 0.04 -23.42 45.09
N VAL A 39 -0.23 -24.66 45.50
CA VAL A 39 -0.57 -25.83 44.68
C VAL A 39 -1.71 -25.47 43.72
N TRP A 40 -1.39 -25.30 42.43
CA TRP A 40 -2.38 -25.35 41.36
C TRP A 40 -2.86 -26.79 41.21
N SER A 41 -3.97 -27.11 41.86
CA SER A 41 -4.73 -28.34 41.62
C SER A 41 -5.22 -28.33 40.17
N VAL A 42 -4.60 -29.16 39.32
CA VAL A 42 -5.04 -29.36 37.94
C VAL A 42 -6.47 -29.91 38.01
N PRO A 43 -7.46 -29.28 37.35
CA PRO A 43 -8.84 -29.75 37.38
C PRO A 43 -8.88 -31.21 36.90
N MET A 44 -9.47 -32.10 37.69
CA MET A 44 -9.49 -33.55 37.43
C MET A 44 -9.96 -33.91 36.01
N ASP A 45 -10.80 -33.05 35.41
CA ASP A 45 -11.35 -33.21 34.06
C ASP A 45 -10.30 -33.14 32.94
N LEU A 46 -9.20 -32.39 33.13
CA LEU A 46 -8.10 -32.32 32.17
C LEU A 46 -7.23 -33.58 32.23
N LYS A 47 -7.01 -34.11 33.45
CA LYS A 47 -6.23 -35.34 33.67
C LYS A 47 -6.97 -36.56 33.11
N ASP A 48 -8.29 -36.59 33.26
CA ASP A 48 -9.14 -37.62 32.65
C ASP A 48 -9.23 -37.50 31.13
N SER A 49 -9.25 -36.29 30.58
CA SER A 49 -9.18 -36.11 29.13
C SER A 49 -7.85 -36.59 28.55
N LEU A 50 -6.75 -36.33 29.25
CA LEU A 50 -5.40 -36.71 28.82
C LEU A 50 -5.17 -38.22 28.93
N SER A 51 -5.73 -38.87 29.96
CA SER A 51 -5.69 -40.33 30.10
C SER A 51 -6.54 -41.05 29.04
N LYS A 52 -7.74 -40.53 28.74
CA LYS A 52 -8.60 -41.03 27.65
C LYS A 52 -7.92 -40.89 26.29
N PHE A 53 -7.26 -39.76 26.03
CA PHE A 53 -6.52 -39.55 24.77
C PHE A 53 -5.36 -40.53 24.63
N LYS A 54 -4.58 -40.74 25.70
CA LYS A 54 -3.47 -41.70 25.70
C LYS A 54 -3.96 -43.15 25.50
N GLN A 55 -5.06 -43.52 26.14
CA GLN A 55 -5.70 -44.82 25.96
C GLN A 55 -6.22 -45.02 24.53
N GLN A 56 -6.76 -43.96 23.90
CA GLN A 56 -7.16 -44.00 22.49
C GLN A 56 -5.95 -44.24 21.57
N GLN A 57 -4.81 -43.60 21.86
CA GLN A 57 -3.58 -43.74 21.08
C GLN A 57 -3.02 -45.18 21.17
N GLU A 58 -3.02 -45.78 22.36
CA GLU A 58 -2.60 -47.18 22.58
C GLU A 58 -3.53 -48.19 21.90
N ARG A 59 -4.84 -47.93 21.88
CA ARG A 59 -5.83 -48.75 21.15
C ARG A 59 -5.60 -48.71 19.63
N CYS A 60 -5.31 -47.54 19.07
CA CYS A 60 -5.00 -47.43 17.65
C CYS A 60 -3.69 -48.15 17.28
N GLN A 61 -2.67 -48.04 18.13
CA GLN A 61 -1.37 -48.70 17.89
C GLN A 61 -1.47 -50.23 18.02
N SER A 62 -2.21 -50.74 19.02
CA SER A 62 -2.44 -52.18 19.17
C SER A 62 -3.30 -52.75 18.04
N SER A 63 -4.27 -52.00 17.52
CA SER A 63 -5.06 -52.41 16.34
C SER A 63 -4.19 -52.49 15.07
N LEU A 64 -3.28 -51.55 14.86
CA LEU A 64 -2.32 -51.61 13.74
C LEU A 64 -1.31 -52.76 13.90
N ALA A 65 -0.83 -53.03 15.12
CA ALA A 65 0.09 -54.13 15.40
C ALA A 65 -0.58 -55.51 15.18
N SER A 66 -1.85 -55.65 15.53
CA SER A 66 -2.64 -56.88 15.31
C SER A 66 -3.00 -57.11 13.84
N ILE A 67 -3.21 -56.04 13.06
CA ILE A 67 -3.37 -56.11 11.60
C ILE A 67 -2.03 -56.52 10.95
N ALA A 68 -0.89 -55.99 11.42
CA ALA A 68 0.42 -56.38 10.92
C ALA A 68 0.78 -57.84 11.28
N ALA A 69 0.40 -58.31 12.48
CA ALA A 69 0.64 -59.67 12.95
C ALA A 69 -0.31 -60.72 12.33
N SER A 70 -1.46 -60.30 11.78
CA SER A 70 -2.42 -61.18 11.10
C SER A 70 -2.18 -61.29 9.59
N THR A 71 -0.91 -61.26 9.16
CA THR A 71 -0.51 -61.73 7.83
C THR A 71 -0.39 -63.27 7.83
N SER A 72 -1.52 -63.96 8.02
CA SER A 72 -1.62 -65.39 7.74
C SER A 72 -1.81 -65.60 6.23
N LYS A 73 -0.95 -66.47 5.68
CA LYS A 73 -0.86 -66.81 4.25
C LYS A 73 -2.22 -67.21 3.66
N PRO A 74 -2.61 -66.73 2.47
CA PRO A 74 -3.70 -67.34 1.74
C PRO A 74 -3.21 -68.66 1.12
N LYS A 75 -3.70 -69.79 1.64
CA LYS A 75 -3.75 -71.06 0.89
C LYS A 75 -5.10 -71.11 0.19
N HIS A 76 -5.14 -70.76 -1.10
CA HIS A 76 -5.76 -71.59 -2.13
C HIS A 76 -5.35 -71.08 -3.52
N ARG A 77 -5.00 -72.05 -4.35
CA ARG A 77 -4.43 -71.99 -5.69
C ARG A 77 -5.49 -71.62 -6.72
N ALA A 78 -5.21 -70.62 -7.57
CA ALA A 78 -5.50 -70.62 -9.01
C ALA A 78 -4.68 -69.50 -9.69
N GLN A 79 -3.67 -69.86 -10.48
CA GLN A 79 -2.99 -68.94 -11.41
C GLN A 79 -3.73 -68.95 -12.75
N PRO A 80 -3.88 -67.81 -13.44
CA PRO A 80 -3.82 -67.75 -14.88
C PRO A 80 -2.41 -67.33 -15.31
N ALA A 81 -1.81 -68.14 -16.17
CA ALA A 81 -0.50 -67.89 -16.76
C ALA A 81 -0.64 -67.01 -18.02
N HIS A 82 -0.27 -65.73 -17.94
CA HIS A 82 0.39 -64.94 -19.00
C HIS A 82 0.40 -63.44 -18.63
N ALA A 83 1.54 -62.91 -18.18
CA ALA A 83 1.86 -61.49 -18.29
C ALA A 83 3.40 -61.33 -18.29
N PRO A 84 4.00 -60.57 -19.23
CA PRO A 84 5.44 -60.44 -19.34
C PRO A 84 6.02 -59.58 -18.20
N ASN A 85 7.18 -60.02 -17.72
CA ASN A 85 7.92 -59.48 -16.59
C ASN A 85 8.62 -58.16 -16.99
N VAL A 86 8.10 -57.02 -16.51
CA VAL A 86 8.76 -55.71 -16.65
C VAL A 86 9.52 -55.42 -15.35
N PRO A 87 10.81 -55.08 -15.38
CA PRO A 87 11.57 -54.81 -14.16
C PRO A 87 10.98 -53.61 -13.42
N ALA A 88 10.62 -53.83 -12.15
CA ALA A 88 10.07 -52.82 -11.26
C ALA A 88 11.03 -51.65 -11.10
N ARG A 89 10.59 -50.47 -11.54
CA ARG A 89 11.26 -49.19 -11.26
C ARG A 89 11.35 -49.01 -9.73
N PRO A 90 12.51 -48.65 -9.16
CA PRO A 90 12.64 -48.45 -7.72
C PRO A 90 11.71 -47.32 -7.28
N SER A 91 10.72 -47.67 -6.46
CA SER A 91 9.84 -46.75 -5.75
C SER A 91 10.69 -45.91 -4.81
N GLN A 92 10.87 -44.63 -5.18
CA GLN A 92 11.50 -43.63 -4.34
C GLN A 92 10.75 -43.57 -2.99
N PRO A 93 11.44 -43.51 -1.83
CA PRO A 93 10.78 -43.38 -0.54
C PRO A 93 10.00 -42.07 -0.47
N ILE A 94 8.67 -42.16 -0.37
CA ILE A 94 7.79 -41.00 -0.22
C ILE A 94 8.02 -40.42 1.19
N LYS A 95 8.71 -39.28 1.27
CA LYS A 95 8.93 -38.54 2.51
C LYS A 95 7.64 -37.81 2.91
N PHE A 96 6.74 -38.56 3.56
CA PHE A 96 5.36 -38.19 3.92
C PHE A 96 5.19 -36.83 4.64
N SER A 97 6.22 -36.35 5.34
CA SER A 97 6.19 -35.06 6.05
C SER A 97 6.09 -33.85 5.11
N ASN A 98 6.81 -33.86 3.99
CA ASN A 98 6.88 -32.70 3.10
C ASN A 98 5.59 -32.52 2.27
N ASP A 99 4.95 -33.63 1.90
CA ASP A 99 3.69 -33.60 1.15
C ASP A 99 2.53 -33.06 2.00
N THR A 100 2.50 -33.41 3.28
CA THR A 100 1.46 -32.93 4.21
C THR A 100 1.56 -31.41 4.40
N GLU A 101 2.76 -30.89 4.61
CA GLU A 101 3.00 -29.45 4.78
C GLU A 101 2.68 -28.65 3.51
N ARG A 102 3.08 -29.15 2.34
CA ARG A 102 2.76 -28.55 1.05
C ARG A 102 1.25 -28.47 0.83
N LEU A 103 0.52 -29.55 1.09
CA LEU A 103 -0.94 -29.58 0.94
C LEU A 103 -1.64 -28.63 1.92
N GLN A 104 -1.15 -28.54 3.16
CA GLN A 104 -1.66 -27.56 4.13
C GLN A 104 -1.44 -26.12 3.65
N HIS A 105 -0.27 -25.81 3.10
CA HIS A 105 0.03 -24.50 2.54
C HIS A 105 -0.88 -24.14 1.36
N ILE A 106 -1.07 -25.07 0.42
CA ILE A 106 -2.00 -24.92 -0.71
C ILE A 106 -3.43 -24.65 -0.21
N ASN A 107 -3.89 -25.43 0.76
CA ASN A 107 -5.23 -25.29 1.31
C ASN A 107 -5.40 -23.95 2.03
N SER A 108 -4.38 -23.52 2.77
CA SER A 108 -4.34 -22.21 3.43
C SER A 108 -4.49 -21.07 2.41
N ILE A 109 -3.75 -21.11 1.29
CA ILE A 109 -3.86 -20.10 0.24
C ILE A 109 -5.25 -20.12 -0.42
N ARG A 110 -5.77 -21.30 -0.75
CA ARG A 110 -7.08 -21.41 -1.44
C ARG A 110 -8.26 -20.99 -0.56
N LYS A 111 -8.16 -21.20 0.75
CA LYS A 111 -9.15 -20.73 1.73
C LYS A 111 -8.93 -19.28 2.16
N SER A 112 -7.82 -18.65 1.77
CA SER A 112 -7.56 -17.26 2.10
C SER A 112 -8.59 -16.33 1.43
N PRO A 113 -8.87 -15.15 2.00
CA PRO A 113 -9.78 -14.19 1.39
C PRO A 113 -9.37 -13.82 -0.04
N VAL A 114 -10.35 -13.50 -0.88
CA VAL A 114 -10.14 -13.14 -2.29
C VAL A 114 -9.07 -12.05 -2.45
N GLY A 115 -9.08 -11.02 -1.60
CA GLY A 115 -8.06 -9.96 -1.62
C GLY A 115 -6.63 -10.45 -1.38
N ALA A 116 -6.44 -11.46 -0.53
CA ALA A 116 -5.12 -12.04 -0.27
C ALA A 116 -4.61 -12.84 -1.49
N GLN A 117 -5.50 -13.61 -2.12
CA GLN A 117 -5.19 -14.35 -3.35
C GLN A 117 -4.79 -13.39 -4.48
N ILE A 118 -5.55 -12.30 -4.66
CA ILE A 118 -5.25 -11.26 -5.67
C ILE A 118 -3.88 -10.63 -5.40
N LYS A 119 -3.56 -10.30 -4.15
CA LYS A 119 -2.27 -9.72 -3.78
C LYS A 119 -1.11 -10.64 -4.15
N LEU A 120 -1.22 -11.94 -3.87
CA LEU A 120 -0.20 -12.93 -4.23
C LEU A 120 0.03 -12.99 -5.74
N VAL A 121 -1.04 -12.98 -6.53
CA VAL A 121 -0.95 -12.97 -8.00
C VAL A 121 -0.29 -11.68 -8.49
N ILE A 122 -0.69 -10.51 -7.99
CA ILE A 122 -0.09 -9.22 -8.36
C ILE A 122 1.40 -9.19 -8.00
N GLU A 123 1.77 -9.74 -6.84
CA GLU A 123 3.16 -9.80 -6.40
C GLU A 123 4.01 -10.69 -7.31
N LEU A 124 3.47 -11.84 -7.75
CA LEU A 124 4.13 -12.69 -8.76
C LEU A 124 4.36 -11.91 -10.06
N LEU A 125 3.32 -11.28 -10.60
CA LEU A 125 3.38 -10.52 -11.86
C LEU A 125 4.35 -9.33 -11.75
N TYR A 126 4.37 -8.66 -10.60
CA TYR A 126 5.28 -7.55 -10.31
C TYR A 126 6.75 -7.98 -10.28
N LYS A 127 7.07 -9.09 -9.61
CA LYS A 127 8.46 -9.58 -9.49
C LYS A 127 9.00 -10.11 -10.81
N THR A 128 8.18 -10.85 -11.56
CA THR A 128 8.59 -11.53 -12.79
C THR A 128 8.53 -10.64 -14.02
N ARG A 129 7.68 -9.61 -14.02
CA ARG A 129 7.41 -8.73 -15.18
C ARG A 129 7.02 -9.48 -16.45
N GLN A 130 6.44 -10.67 -16.30
CA GLN A 130 6.03 -11.55 -17.40
C GLN A 130 4.53 -11.80 -17.40
N ALA A 131 4.00 -12.24 -18.55
CA ALA A 131 2.60 -12.57 -18.73
C ALA A 131 2.35 -14.07 -18.51
N PHE A 132 1.51 -14.41 -17.53
CA PHE A 132 1.21 -15.78 -17.14
C PHE A 132 -0.21 -16.18 -17.49
N THR A 133 -0.41 -17.46 -17.81
CA THR A 133 -1.74 -18.07 -17.88
C THR A 133 -2.27 -18.36 -16.47
N ALA A 134 -3.59 -18.54 -16.34
CA ALA A 134 -4.19 -18.91 -15.06
C ALA A 134 -3.64 -20.24 -14.50
N GLU A 135 -3.32 -21.19 -15.38
CA GLU A 135 -2.69 -22.47 -15.01
C GLU A 135 -1.30 -22.26 -14.42
N GLN A 136 -0.45 -21.48 -15.08
CA GLN A 136 0.89 -21.16 -14.58
C GLN A 136 0.85 -20.38 -13.26
N ILE A 137 -0.14 -19.50 -13.09
CA ILE A 137 -0.31 -18.77 -11.82
C ILE A 137 -0.72 -19.73 -10.69
N ASN A 138 -1.59 -20.70 -10.97
CA ASN A 138 -1.97 -21.74 -10.01
C ASN A 138 -0.77 -22.64 -9.66
N GLU A 139 0.11 -22.95 -10.60
CA GLU A 139 1.34 -23.70 -10.32
C GLU A 139 2.31 -22.91 -9.42
N ALA A 140 2.45 -21.60 -9.65
CA ALA A 140 3.40 -20.76 -8.94
C ALA A 140 2.90 -20.27 -7.56
N THR A 141 1.60 -19.98 -7.44
CA THR A 141 1.01 -19.37 -6.23
C THR A 141 -0.09 -20.21 -5.58
N TYR A 142 -0.49 -21.33 -6.19
CA TYR A 142 -1.58 -22.20 -5.72
C TYR A 142 -2.98 -21.57 -5.71
N VAL A 143 -3.11 -20.36 -6.25
CA VAL A 143 -4.38 -19.64 -6.44
C VAL A 143 -5.10 -20.21 -7.65
N ASP A 144 -6.30 -20.76 -7.41
CA ASP A 144 -7.16 -21.28 -8.46
C ASP A 144 -8.04 -20.17 -9.05
N ILE A 145 -7.57 -19.58 -10.15
CA ILE A 145 -8.27 -18.50 -10.85
C ILE A 145 -9.50 -19.02 -11.60
N HIS A 146 -9.45 -20.24 -12.15
CA HIS A 146 -10.57 -20.80 -12.92
C HIS A 146 -11.70 -21.30 -12.02
N GLY A 147 -11.36 -21.92 -10.89
CA GLY A 147 -12.34 -22.38 -9.90
C GLY A 147 -13.00 -21.25 -9.11
N ASN A 148 -12.34 -20.08 -9.01
CA ASN A 148 -12.85 -18.93 -8.27
C ASN A 148 -13.14 -17.72 -9.18
N LYS A 149 -14.38 -17.64 -9.65
CA LYS A 149 -14.87 -16.53 -10.49
C LYS A 149 -14.64 -15.15 -9.86
N ALA A 150 -14.77 -15.02 -8.54
CA ALA A 150 -14.59 -13.73 -7.85
C ALA A 150 -13.14 -13.23 -7.94
N VAL A 151 -12.17 -14.14 -7.87
CA VAL A 151 -10.75 -13.81 -8.07
C VAL A 151 -10.50 -13.40 -9.51
N PHE A 152 -11.01 -14.15 -10.48
CA PHE A 152 -10.89 -13.82 -11.91
C PHE A 152 -11.46 -12.43 -12.24
N ASP A 153 -12.70 -12.15 -11.83
CA ASP A 153 -13.37 -10.88 -12.10
C ASP A 153 -12.63 -9.72 -11.41
N SER A 154 -12.16 -9.93 -10.17
CA SER A 154 -11.40 -8.92 -9.43
C SER A 154 -10.02 -8.64 -10.05
N LEU A 155 -9.32 -9.66 -10.56
CA LEU A 155 -8.05 -9.49 -11.27
C LEU A 155 -8.25 -8.72 -12.58
N ARG A 156 -9.31 -9.05 -13.33
CA ARG A 156 -9.63 -8.37 -14.60
C ARG A 156 -9.99 -6.89 -14.41
N ASN A 157 -10.65 -6.55 -13.31
CA ASN A 157 -11.05 -5.18 -12.99
C ASN A 157 -9.95 -4.38 -12.25
N ASN A 158 -8.82 -5.01 -11.91
CA ASN A 158 -7.77 -4.37 -11.12
C ASN A 158 -6.92 -3.40 -11.98
N PRO A 159 -6.64 -2.17 -11.52
CA PRO A 159 -5.82 -1.22 -12.29
C PRO A 159 -4.36 -1.67 -12.47
N LYS A 160 -3.86 -2.59 -11.63
CA LYS A 160 -2.48 -3.10 -11.67
C LYS A 160 -2.30 -4.37 -12.51
N VAL A 161 -3.37 -4.88 -13.12
CA VAL A 161 -3.33 -6.12 -13.91
C VAL A 161 -3.95 -5.85 -15.28
N SER A 162 -3.29 -6.32 -16.34
CA SER A 162 -3.86 -6.40 -17.68
C SER A 162 -4.21 -7.85 -18.00
N TYR A 163 -5.34 -8.06 -18.67
CA TYR A 163 -5.79 -9.38 -19.10
C TYR A 163 -6.08 -9.39 -20.59
N ASP A 164 -5.31 -10.17 -21.34
CA ASP A 164 -5.35 -10.21 -22.81
C ASP A 164 -6.32 -11.29 -23.33
N GLY A 165 -7.26 -11.76 -22.50
CA GLY A 165 -8.17 -12.87 -22.83
C GLY A 165 -7.59 -14.27 -22.63
N ARG A 166 -6.26 -14.38 -22.49
CA ARG A 166 -5.57 -15.65 -22.19
C ARG A 166 -4.54 -15.54 -21.06
N ARG A 167 -3.85 -14.42 -20.96
CA ARG A 167 -2.76 -14.19 -20.00
C ARG A 167 -3.01 -12.96 -19.15
N PHE A 168 -2.48 -13.00 -17.94
CA PHE A 168 -2.41 -11.88 -17.00
C PHE A 168 -1.01 -11.31 -16.99
N SER A 169 -0.88 -10.00 -17.10
CA SER A 169 0.38 -9.27 -17.02
C SER A 169 0.27 -8.11 -16.04
N TYR A 170 1.41 -7.68 -15.48
CA TYR A 170 1.43 -6.51 -14.61
C TYR A 170 1.24 -5.23 -15.43
N LYS A 171 0.44 -4.31 -14.90
CA LYS A 171 0.22 -2.98 -15.48
C LYS A 171 0.60 -1.90 -14.47
N SER A 172 1.62 -1.10 -14.77
CA SER A 172 1.97 0.10 -14.00
C SER A 172 0.94 1.20 -14.26
N LYS A 173 0.95 2.26 -13.43
CA LYS A 173 0.05 3.40 -13.63
C LYS A 173 0.35 4.12 -14.94
N HIS A 174 1.64 4.24 -15.25
CA HIS A 174 2.15 4.76 -16.52
C HIS A 174 2.99 3.68 -17.21
N ASP A 175 2.64 3.34 -18.45
CA ASP A 175 3.44 2.41 -19.28
C ASP A 175 4.67 3.15 -19.81
N LEU A 176 5.79 3.01 -19.08
CA LEU A 176 7.07 3.64 -19.41
C LEU A 176 8.09 2.53 -19.66
N LYS A 177 8.77 2.62 -20.81
CA LYS A 177 9.81 1.66 -21.20
C LYS A 177 11.23 2.15 -20.94
N GLY A 178 11.40 3.44 -20.63
CA GLY A 178 12.71 4.02 -20.35
C GLY A 178 12.68 5.53 -20.08
N LYS A 179 13.89 6.07 -19.92
CA LYS A 179 14.17 7.45 -19.50
C LYS A 179 13.53 8.53 -20.38
N ASP A 180 13.57 8.38 -21.70
CA ASP A 180 13.04 9.41 -22.61
C ASP A 180 11.52 9.57 -22.46
N GLN A 181 10.80 8.46 -22.30
CA GLN A 181 9.36 8.47 -22.07
C GLN A 181 9.02 9.04 -20.70
N LEU A 182 9.84 8.76 -19.69
CA LEU A 182 9.70 9.33 -18.35
C LEU A 182 9.86 10.86 -18.39
N LEU A 183 10.85 11.39 -19.10
CA LEU A 183 11.04 12.83 -19.25
C LEU A 183 9.87 13.50 -19.98
N VAL A 184 9.37 12.87 -21.05
CA VAL A 184 8.17 13.36 -21.78
C VAL A 184 6.95 13.36 -20.86
N LEU A 185 6.79 12.35 -20.00
CA LEU A 185 5.70 12.28 -19.04
C LEU A 185 5.82 13.42 -18.02
N ILE A 186 6.98 13.62 -17.41
CA ILE A 186 7.21 14.67 -16.40
C ILE A 186 6.90 16.06 -16.98
N ARG A 187 7.27 16.34 -18.23
CA ARG A 187 6.96 17.61 -18.90
C ARG A 187 5.46 17.85 -19.12
N LYS A 188 4.63 16.80 -19.14
CA LYS A 188 3.17 16.93 -19.25
C LYS A 188 2.50 17.27 -17.91
N PHE A 189 3.18 17.05 -16.79
CA PHE A 189 2.68 17.32 -15.44
C PHE A 189 3.46 18.47 -14.80
N PRO A 190 3.12 19.74 -15.11
CA PRO A 190 3.80 20.89 -14.52
C PRO A 190 3.58 20.99 -13.00
N GLU A 191 2.47 20.45 -12.50
CA GLU A 191 2.13 20.37 -11.07
C GLU A 191 2.96 19.34 -10.29
N GLY A 192 3.81 18.56 -10.99
CA GLY A 192 4.64 17.52 -10.40
C GLY A 192 4.07 16.12 -10.54
N LEU A 193 4.98 15.14 -10.52
CA LEU A 193 4.70 13.72 -10.65
C LEU A 193 5.28 12.97 -9.45
N ALA A 194 4.43 12.26 -8.70
CA ALA A 194 4.87 11.49 -7.54
C ALA A 194 5.72 10.28 -7.98
N VAL A 195 6.90 10.11 -7.36
CA VAL A 195 7.81 9.00 -7.67
C VAL A 195 7.16 7.64 -7.44
N VAL A 196 6.24 7.54 -6.46
CA VAL A 196 5.47 6.34 -6.14
C VAL A 196 4.66 5.81 -7.33
N GLU A 197 4.27 6.69 -8.26
CA GLU A 197 3.43 6.33 -9.42
C GLU A 197 4.23 5.81 -10.62
N VAL A 198 5.52 6.15 -10.67
CA VAL A 198 6.43 5.75 -11.76
C VAL A 198 7.45 4.71 -11.32
N LYS A 199 7.71 4.55 -10.01
CA LYS A 199 8.70 3.60 -9.47
C LYS A 199 8.46 2.15 -9.91
N ASP A 200 7.21 1.81 -10.21
CA ASP A 200 6.79 0.46 -10.59
C ASP A 200 6.78 0.23 -12.11
N ALA A 201 7.05 1.26 -12.92
CA ALA A 201 6.99 1.19 -14.37
C ALA A 201 8.10 0.32 -14.96
N TYR A 202 9.35 0.53 -14.55
CA TYR A 202 10.49 -0.31 -14.94
C TYR A 202 11.58 -0.29 -13.84
N SER A 203 12.56 -1.19 -13.93
CA SER A 203 13.50 -1.45 -12.81
C SER A 203 14.43 -0.27 -12.47
N ASN A 204 14.86 0.50 -13.48
CA ASN A 204 15.90 1.53 -13.33
C ASN A 204 15.33 2.96 -13.17
N VAL A 205 14.04 3.10 -12.86
CA VAL A 205 13.37 4.42 -12.78
C VAL A 205 14.08 5.36 -11.81
N LEU A 206 14.51 4.87 -10.65
CA LEU A 206 15.15 5.69 -9.63
C LEU A 206 16.52 6.23 -10.10
N GLU A 207 17.30 5.37 -10.75
CA GLU A 207 18.60 5.75 -11.34
C GLU A 207 18.42 6.78 -12.45
N ASP A 208 17.43 6.56 -13.33
CA ASP A 208 17.11 7.49 -14.41
C ASP A 208 16.62 8.84 -13.88
N LEU A 209 15.78 8.87 -12.84
CA LEU A 209 15.35 10.10 -12.19
C LEU A 209 16.54 10.86 -11.59
N GLN A 210 17.47 10.15 -10.95
CA GLN A 210 18.68 10.75 -10.41
C GLN A 210 19.59 11.29 -11.54
N ALA A 211 19.68 10.57 -12.66
CA ALA A 211 20.42 11.03 -13.84
C ALA A 211 19.76 12.28 -14.48
N LEU A 212 18.43 12.34 -14.54
CA LEU A 212 17.68 13.52 -15.01
C LEU A 212 17.87 14.72 -14.07
N LYS A 213 17.93 14.48 -12.75
CA LYS A 213 18.25 15.50 -11.75
C LYS A 213 19.68 16.02 -11.93
N ALA A 214 20.65 15.12 -12.10
CA ALA A 214 22.05 15.48 -12.33
C ALA A 214 22.25 16.25 -13.65
N ALA A 215 21.48 15.91 -14.70
CA ALA A 215 21.43 16.66 -15.95
C ALA A 215 20.74 18.04 -15.80
N GLY A 216 20.08 18.29 -14.66
CA GLY A 216 19.31 19.49 -14.39
C GLY A 216 18.09 19.61 -15.30
N GLU A 217 17.51 18.50 -15.73
CA GLU A 217 16.28 18.47 -16.55
C GLU A 217 15.02 18.36 -15.70
N VAL A 218 15.15 17.90 -14.45
CA VAL A 218 14.05 17.75 -13.50
C VAL A 218 14.50 18.19 -12.11
N TRP A 219 13.55 18.67 -11.30
CA TRP A 219 13.72 18.91 -9.88
C TRP A 219 13.11 17.76 -9.11
N LEU A 220 13.87 17.21 -8.16
CA LEU A 220 13.37 16.18 -7.24
C LEU A 220 13.26 16.80 -5.85
N LEU A 221 12.04 16.90 -5.35
CA LEU A 221 11.71 17.50 -4.05
C LEU A 221 11.15 16.41 -3.14
N SER A 222 11.81 16.20 -2.00
CA SER A 222 11.34 15.30 -0.95
C SER A 222 10.47 16.08 0.02
N ASN A 223 9.23 15.63 0.21
CA ASN A 223 8.37 16.21 1.23
C ASN A 223 8.69 15.59 2.60
N MET A 224 9.10 16.41 3.57
CA MET A 224 9.47 15.94 4.91
C MET A 224 8.32 15.26 5.66
N ASP A 225 7.07 15.67 5.41
CA ASP A 225 5.90 15.15 6.13
C ASP A 225 5.37 13.83 5.55
N SER A 226 5.38 13.69 4.21
CA SER A 226 4.84 12.49 3.54
C SER A 226 5.90 11.46 3.16
N GLN A 227 7.19 11.80 3.26
CA GLN A 227 8.31 10.98 2.75
C GLN A 227 8.17 10.58 1.27
N GLU A 228 7.28 11.24 0.54
CA GLU A 228 7.07 11.02 -0.87
C GLU A 228 7.90 12.03 -1.66
N ASP A 229 8.70 11.51 -2.60
CA ASP A 229 9.43 12.33 -3.55
C ASP A 229 8.51 12.73 -4.71
N ILE A 230 8.54 14.00 -5.07
CA ILE A 230 7.80 14.56 -6.20
C ILE A 230 8.80 15.13 -7.21
N VAL A 231 8.60 14.76 -8.49
CA VAL A 231 9.43 15.17 -9.62
C VAL A 231 8.74 16.28 -10.38
N TYR A 232 9.44 17.40 -10.60
CA TYR A 232 8.95 18.52 -11.39
C TYR A 232 9.82 18.73 -12.64
N PRO A 233 9.22 19.13 -13.78
CA PRO A 233 10.00 19.48 -14.97
C PRO A 233 10.84 20.74 -14.72
N ASN A 234 12.10 20.73 -15.14
CA ASN A 234 12.92 21.96 -15.21
C ASN A 234 12.88 22.52 -16.63
N ASP A 235 12.50 23.80 -16.79
CA ASP A 235 12.59 24.46 -18.08
C ASP A 235 14.07 24.75 -18.40
N PRO A 236 14.61 24.28 -19.55
CA PRO A 236 15.98 24.59 -19.95
C PRO A 236 16.28 26.09 -20.04
N LYS A 237 15.25 26.94 -20.25
CA LYS A 237 15.41 28.40 -20.26
C LYS A 237 15.75 29.00 -18.89
N ALA A 238 15.49 28.26 -17.81
CA ALA A 238 15.70 28.72 -16.43
C ALA A 238 17.11 28.39 -15.88
N LYS A 239 18.02 27.83 -16.70
CA LYS A 239 19.39 27.51 -16.28
C LYS A 239 20.25 28.78 -16.18
N ILE A 240 20.08 29.54 -15.09
CA ILE A 240 20.93 30.67 -14.73
C ILE A 240 21.98 30.17 -13.74
N LYS A 241 23.26 30.25 -14.13
CA LYS A 241 24.38 30.00 -13.21
C LYS A 241 24.66 31.29 -12.44
N VAL A 242 24.62 31.19 -11.12
CA VAL A 242 24.90 32.30 -10.20
C VAL A 242 25.94 31.81 -9.20
N ASP A 243 26.99 32.59 -8.99
CA ASP A 243 28.04 32.30 -8.03
C ASP A 243 27.50 32.33 -6.60
N ASP A 244 28.12 31.55 -5.71
CA ASP A 244 27.64 31.41 -4.34
C ASP A 244 27.78 32.71 -3.54
N ASP A 245 28.79 33.52 -3.81
CA ASP A 245 28.97 34.85 -3.21
C ASP A 245 27.82 35.80 -3.57
N LEU A 246 27.33 35.75 -4.82
CA LEU A 246 26.19 36.56 -5.25
C LEU A 246 24.88 36.07 -4.62
N LYS A 247 24.72 34.75 -4.43
CA LYS A 247 23.57 34.19 -3.69
C LYS A 247 23.60 34.63 -2.24
N GLN A 248 24.77 34.67 -1.62
CA GLN A 248 24.95 35.10 -0.24
C GLN A 248 24.63 36.58 -0.08
N LEU A 249 25.21 37.43 -0.93
CA LEU A 249 24.92 38.86 -0.97
C LEU A 249 23.41 39.12 -1.15
N PHE A 250 22.76 38.41 -2.06
CA PHE A 250 21.32 38.55 -2.27
C PHE A 250 20.49 38.19 -1.03
N ARG A 251 20.92 37.18 -0.25
CA ARG A 251 20.23 36.77 0.98
C ARG A 251 20.50 37.72 2.15
N GLU A 252 21.67 38.35 2.18
CA GLU A 252 22.06 39.33 3.21
C GLU A 252 21.38 40.68 3.04
N ILE A 253 20.94 41.03 1.83
CA ILE A 253 20.16 42.25 1.60
C ILE A 253 18.78 42.09 2.25
N GLU A 254 18.63 42.65 3.45
CA GLU A 254 17.35 42.75 4.13
C GLU A 254 16.46 43.81 3.46
N LEU A 255 15.31 43.37 2.95
CA LEU A 255 14.29 44.26 2.43
C LEU A 255 13.47 44.85 3.58
N PRO A 256 13.11 46.16 3.54
CA PRO A 256 12.17 46.73 4.48
C PRO A 256 10.87 45.93 4.53
N ARG A 257 10.36 45.62 5.72
CA ARG A 257 9.11 44.85 5.88
C ARG A 257 7.88 45.62 5.41
N ASP A 258 7.94 46.95 5.50
CA ASP A 258 6.84 47.84 5.16
C ASP A 258 6.92 48.31 3.71
N MET A 259 5.84 48.07 2.95
CA MET A 259 5.75 48.42 1.53
C MET A 259 5.90 49.93 1.26
N VAL A 260 5.57 50.78 2.23
CA VAL A 260 5.72 52.24 2.11
C VAL A 260 7.19 52.65 2.14
N ASP A 261 8.00 51.96 2.94
CA ASP A 261 9.43 52.24 3.04
C ASP A 261 10.15 51.77 1.78
N ILE A 262 9.77 50.60 1.22
CA ILE A 262 10.23 50.14 -0.09
C ILE A 262 9.88 51.17 -1.19
N GLU A 263 8.65 51.68 -1.22
CA GLU A 263 8.22 52.70 -2.20
C GLU A 263 9.03 54.00 -2.06
N LYS A 264 9.34 54.41 -0.83
CA LYS A 264 10.14 55.61 -0.55
C LYS A 264 11.60 55.45 -0.97
N GLU A 265 12.20 54.29 -0.72
CA GLU A 265 13.56 53.97 -1.18
C GLU A 265 13.65 53.85 -2.69
N LEU A 266 12.67 53.23 -3.35
CA LEU A 266 12.57 53.19 -4.81
C LEU A 266 12.50 54.60 -5.40
N GLN A 267 11.66 55.49 -4.85
CA GLN A 267 11.56 56.88 -5.29
C GLN A 267 12.85 57.67 -5.04
N LYS A 268 13.49 57.47 -3.88
CA LYS A 268 14.79 58.08 -3.56
C LYS A 268 15.87 57.69 -4.57
N ASN A 269 15.83 56.45 -5.05
CA ASN A 269 16.75 55.91 -6.06
C ASN A 269 16.27 56.15 -7.51
N GLY A 270 15.22 56.93 -7.72
CA GLY A 270 14.71 57.30 -9.06
C GLY A 270 13.89 56.22 -9.78
N PHE A 271 13.57 55.10 -9.11
CA PHE A 271 12.69 54.07 -9.65
C PHE A 271 11.22 54.39 -9.36
N LYS A 272 10.35 54.20 -10.35
CA LYS A 272 8.90 54.36 -10.17
C LYS A 272 8.36 53.14 -9.43
N PRO A 273 7.75 53.30 -8.24
CA PRO A 273 7.19 52.16 -7.53
C PRO A 273 5.99 51.59 -8.29
N MET A 274 5.96 50.26 -8.41
CA MET A 274 4.89 49.55 -9.12
C MET A 274 3.58 49.55 -8.32
N THR A 275 3.67 49.74 -7.01
CA THR A 275 2.56 49.87 -6.08
C THR A 275 2.50 51.31 -5.56
N ASN A 276 1.29 51.82 -5.28
CA ASN A 276 1.09 53.15 -4.70
C ASN A 276 0.42 53.01 -3.31
N THR A 277 1.05 52.22 -2.45
CA THR A 277 0.59 51.89 -1.10
C THR A 277 0.46 53.14 -0.24
N ALA A 278 1.38 54.09 -0.36
CA ALA A 278 1.30 55.37 0.35
C ALA A 278 0.02 56.14 -0.01
N LYS A 279 -0.31 56.28 -1.31
CA LYS A 279 -1.55 56.92 -1.76
C LYS A 279 -2.79 56.15 -1.32
N ARG A 280 -2.73 54.81 -1.31
CA ARG A 280 -3.86 53.96 -0.89
C ARG A 280 -4.11 54.02 0.61
N ARG A 281 -3.06 54.05 1.44
CA ARG A 281 -3.15 54.22 2.90
C ARG A 281 -3.67 55.62 3.25
N ALA A 282 -3.15 56.66 2.60
CA ALA A 282 -3.64 58.03 2.76
C ALA A 282 -5.13 58.16 2.35
N ALA A 283 -5.52 57.58 1.21
CA ALA A 283 -6.91 57.57 0.77
C ALA A 283 -7.84 56.77 1.71
N ALA A 284 -7.36 55.68 2.31
CA ALA A 284 -8.14 54.90 3.27
C ALA A 284 -8.33 55.62 4.63
N GLN A 285 -7.35 56.43 5.05
CA GLN A 285 -7.46 57.28 6.24
C GLN A 285 -8.39 58.48 5.99
N ILE A 286 -8.34 59.08 4.80
CA ILE A 286 -9.18 60.23 4.43
C ILE A 286 -10.63 59.81 4.15
N ASN A 287 -10.85 58.70 3.45
CA ASN A 287 -12.20 58.30 3.02
C ASN A 287 -12.90 57.33 3.97
N GLY A 288 -12.22 56.87 5.03
CA GLY A 288 -12.66 55.74 5.83
C GLY A 288 -12.80 54.46 5.00
N VAL A 289 -12.81 53.30 5.65
CA VAL A 289 -13.14 52.05 4.97
C VAL A 289 -14.62 52.11 4.57
N LYS A 290 -14.93 52.64 3.38
CA LYS A 290 -16.26 52.45 2.78
C LYS A 290 -16.37 50.96 2.45
N PRO A 291 -17.22 50.17 3.14
CA PRO A 291 -17.42 48.79 2.75
C PRO A 291 -17.91 48.79 1.30
N LYS A 292 -17.29 47.96 0.45
CA LYS A 292 -17.77 47.72 -0.91
C LYS A 292 -19.27 47.47 -0.82
N ALA A 293 -20.06 48.37 -1.42
CA ALA A 293 -21.50 48.19 -1.51
C ALA A 293 -21.76 46.82 -2.14
N LYS A 294 -22.33 45.89 -1.38
CA LYS A 294 -22.86 44.65 -1.93
C LYS A 294 -23.76 45.04 -3.11
N PRO A 295 -23.66 44.39 -4.28
CA PRO A 295 -24.54 44.71 -5.39
C PRO A 295 -25.97 44.57 -4.89
N LYS A 296 -26.70 45.69 -4.82
CA LYS A 296 -28.13 45.67 -4.47
C LYS A 296 -28.77 44.69 -5.45
N LYS A 297 -29.28 43.57 -4.93
CA LYS A 297 -30.18 42.68 -5.66
C LYS A 297 -31.28 43.59 -6.18
N LYS A 298 -31.33 43.84 -7.50
CA LYS A 298 -32.47 44.52 -8.12
C LYS A 298 -33.69 43.71 -7.67
N GLN A 299 -34.61 44.34 -6.95
CA GLN A 299 -35.93 43.74 -6.71
C GLN A 299 -36.47 43.38 -8.09
N ARG A 300 -36.68 42.08 -8.33
CA ARG A 300 -37.41 41.64 -9.52
C ARG A 300 -38.82 42.16 -9.34
N GLU A 301 -39.11 43.26 -10.03
CA GLU A 301 -40.47 43.77 -10.18
C GLU A 301 -41.32 42.63 -10.76
N ILE A 302 -42.37 42.28 -10.02
CA ILE A 302 -43.29 41.20 -10.38
C ILE A 302 -44.11 41.73 -11.55
N THR A 303 -43.73 41.37 -12.77
CA THR A 303 -44.51 41.72 -13.96
C THR A 303 -45.80 40.89 -14.00
N LYS A 304 -46.84 41.41 -14.67
CA LYS A 304 -48.19 40.80 -14.83
C LYS A 304 -48.20 39.36 -15.37
N ARG A 305 -47.06 38.85 -15.85
CA ARG A 305 -46.88 37.48 -16.36
C ARG A 305 -46.44 36.47 -15.30
N THR A 306 -46.12 36.92 -14.09
CA THR A 306 -45.64 36.06 -12.99
C THR A 306 -46.84 35.38 -12.32
N LYS A 307 -46.89 34.04 -12.34
CA LYS A 307 -47.98 33.28 -11.71
C LYS A 307 -47.88 33.38 -10.19
N LEU A 308 -48.76 34.17 -9.58
CA LEU A 308 -48.87 34.29 -8.13
C LEU A 308 -49.73 33.17 -7.53
N THR A 309 -49.21 32.50 -6.52
CA THR A 309 -49.90 31.43 -5.79
C THR A 309 -50.83 31.96 -4.69
N ASN A 310 -50.73 33.26 -4.35
CA ASN A 310 -51.47 33.90 -3.26
C ASN A 310 -52.59 34.83 -3.80
N ALA A 311 -53.52 34.29 -4.57
CA ALA A 311 -54.62 35.05 -5.17
C ALA A 311 -55.69 35.54 -4.17
N HIS A 312 -55.68 35.04 -2.94
CA HIS A 312 -56.68 35.32 -1.90
C HIS A 312 -56.33 36.52 -1.00
N LEU A 313 -55.17 37.18 -1.21
CA LEU A 313 -54.73 38.35 -0.43
C LEU A 313 -54.42 39.53 -1.38
N PRO A 314 -55.45 40.24 -1.86
CA PRO A 314 -55.29 41.29 -2.88
C PRO A 314 -54.58 42.55 -2.36
N GLU A 315 -54.59 42.80 -1.05
CA GLU A 315 -53.94 43.98 -0.45
C GLU A 315 -52.42 44.03 -0.70
N LEU A 316 -51.78 42.87 -0.87
CA LEU A 316 -50.34 42.77 -1.12
C LEU A 316 -49.92 43.25 -2.53
N PHE A 317 -50.88 43.48 -3.44
CA PHE A 317 -50.62 43.78 -4.86
C PHE A 317 -51.19 45.12 -5.34
N GLN A 318 -51.77 45.92 -4.44
CA GLN A 318 -52.40 47.21 -4.78
C GLN A 318 -51.40 48.21 -5.42
N ASN A 319 -50.12 48.13 -5.04
CA ASN A 319 -49.07 49.02 -5.52
C ASN A 319 -48.50 48.65 -6.92
N LEU A 320 -49.07 47.65 -7.61
CA LEU A 320 -48.62 47.22 -8.95
C LEU A 320 -49.46 47.81 -10.11
N ASN A 321 -50.52 48.58 -9.80
CA ASN A 321 -51.50 49.07 -10.79
C ASN A 321 -51.46 50.59 -11.05
N THR A 322 -50.41 51.30 -10.59
CA THR A 322 -50.09 52.68 -10.99
C THR A 322 -48.90 52.70 -11.92
#